data_AF-A0A0K0DWM3-F1
#
_entry.id   AF-A0A0K0DWM3-F1
#
_cell.length_a   1.000
_cell.length_b   1.000
_cell.length_c   1.000
_cell.angle_alpha   90.00
_cell.angle_beta   90.00
_cell.angle_gamma   90.00
#
_symmetry.space_group_name_H-M   'P 1'
#
loop_
_entity.id
_entity.type
_entity.pdbx_description
1 polymer ?
#
loop_
_entity_poly.entity_id
_entity_poly.type
_entity_poly.pdbx_seq_one_letter_code
_entity_poly.pdbx_strand_id
1 'polypeptide(L)'
;MFFLNIIIYMFIIITLSYSKPNSLQNVISRVTVFLTNDIKILTNDLKQDDKKIFNETIHLKQEGDMLDVLEKNLPIYGKHLKRLDTKYNLKFNLLSNESQNFVIEIEKLLPEDIFENKNKFDKFIKNTFISKYQKLTEESKNELKFFFNKSKGIQMAVGSSKL
;
A
#
# COMPACT_ATOMS: atom_id res chain seq x y z
N MET A 1 -33.28 -19.57 5.37
CA MET A 1 -32.01 -19.79 4.66
C MET A 1 -31.60 -18.63 3.73
N PHE A 2 -32.54 -17.91 3.10
CA PHE A 2 -32.22 -16.77 2.20
C PHE A 2 -31.66 -15.52 2.91
N PHE A 3 -32.18 -15.16 4.08
CA PHE A 3 -31.79 -13.92 4.78
C PHE A 3 -30.34 -13.92 5.29
N LEU A 4 -29.79 -15.09 5.67
CA LEU A 4 -28.43 -15.17 6.21
C LEU A 4 -27.36 -14.85 5.14
N ASN A 5 -27.58 -15.32 3.90
CA ASN A 5 -26.64 -15.11 2.80
C ASN A 5 -26.54 -13.63 2.40
N ILE A 6 -27.66 -12.89 2.41
CA ILE A 6 -27.68 -11.47 2.05
C ILE A 6 -26.86 -10.63 3.05
N ILE A 7 -26.95 -10.95 4.33
CA ILE A 7 -26.19 -10.24 5.38
C ILE A 7 -24.68 -10.47 5.18
N ILE A 8 -24.26 -11.70 4.87
CA ILE A 8 -22.85 -12.02 4.61
C ILE A 8 -22.34 -11.26 3.37
N TYR A 9 -23.12 -11.22 2.29
CA TYR A 9 -22.75 -10.44 1.10
C TYR A 9 -22.66 -8.95 1.37
N MET A 10 -23.59 -8.37 2.14
CA MET A 10 -23.47 -6.97 2.56
C MET A 10 -22.22 -6.72 3.40
N PHE A 11 -21.89 -7.61 4.34
CA PHE A 11 -20.67 -7.46 5.14
C PHE A 11 -19.40 -7.52 4.27
N ILE A 12 -19.35 -8.42 3.28
CA ILE A 12 -18.22 -8.51 2.34
C ILE A 12 -18.11 -7.25 1.45
N ILE A 13 -19.24 -6.71 0.99
CA ILE A 13 -19.26 -5.49 0.17
C ILE A 13 -18.87 -4.27 1.02
N ILE A 14 -19.34 -4.19 2.27
CA ILE A 14 -19.00 -3.10 3.19
C ILE A 14 -17.51 -3.16 3.55
N THR A 15 -16.93 -4.33 3.81
CA THR A 15 -15.49 -4.44 4.09
C THR A 15 -14.63 -4.10 2.88
N LEU A 16 -15.05 -4.44 1.66
CA LEU A 16 -14.39 -4.01 0.42
C LEU A 16 -14.48 -2.49 0.19
N SER A 17 -15.54 -1.85 0.69
CA SER A 17 -15.81 -0.42 0.46
C SER A 17 -15.17 0.52 1.48
N TYR A 18 -14.56 0.00 2.55
CA TYR A 18 -13.98 0.82 3.63
C TYR A 18 -12.56 1.34 3.35
N SER A 19 -11.98 1.08 2.18
CA SER A 19 -10.89 1.95 1.72
C SER A 19 -11.51 3.29 1.40
N LYS A 20 -11.22 4.33 2.22
CA LYS A 20 -11.36 5.75 1.84
C LYS A 20 -11.19 5.90 0.31
N PRO A 21 -11.98 6.75 -0.38
CA PRO A 21 -11.77 6.99 -1.81
C PRO A 21 -10.26 7.16 -2.04
N ASN A 22 -9.68 6.18 -2.74
CA ASN A 22 -8.24 5.98 -2.77
C ASN A 22 -7.68 7.20 -3.50
N SER A 23 -7.23 8.21 -2.75
CA SER A 23 -6.38 9.23 -3.35
C SER A 23 -5.22 8.48 -3.99
N LEU A 24 -4.81 8.91 -5.18
CA LEU A 24 -3.68 8.32 -5.89
C LEU A 24 -2.46 8.22 -4.96
N GLN A 25 -2.32 9.21 -4.08
CA GLN A 25 -1.34 9.31 -3.03
C GLN A 25 -1.39 8.13 -2.03
N ASN A 26 -2.56 7.73 -1.56
CA ASN A 26 -2.69 6.57 -0.67
C ASN A 26 -2.22 5.28 -1.36
N VAL A 27 -2.56 5.11 -2.65
CA VAL A 27 -2.12 3.98 -3.46
C VAL A 27 -0.59 3.95 -3.57
N ILE A 28 0.01 5.09 -3.90
CA ILE A 28 1.47 5.19 -4.03
C ILE A 28 2.14 4.92 -2.68
N SER A 29 1.64 5.49 -1.59
CA SER A 29 2.20 5.34 -0.26
C SER A 29 2.13 3.89 0.23
N ARG A 30 0.99 3.19 0.08
CA ARG A 30 0.89 1.77 0.50
C ARG A 30 1.82 0.86 -0.31
N VAL A 31 1.88 1.07 -1.62
CA VAL A 31 2.74 0.29 -2.52
C VAL A 31 4.21 0.58 -2.21
N THR A 32 4.58 1.82 -1.88
CA THR A 32 5.93 2.19 -1.44
C THR A 32 6.36 1.41 -0.20
N VAL A 33 5.46 1.27 0.78
CA VAL A 33 5.78 0.63 2.07
C VAL A 33 5.80 -0.89 1.96
N PHE A 34 4.81 -1.50 1.30
CA PHE A 34 4.65 -2.95 1.27
C PHE A 34 5.29 -3.62 0.05
N LEU A 35 5.52 -2.87 -1.04
CA LEU A 35 6.11 -3.36 -2.29
C LEU A 35 7.36 -2.54 -2.69
N THR A 36 8.15 -2.08 -1.73
CA THR A 36 9.29 -1.13 -1.92
C THR A 36 10.23 -1.47 -3.07
N ASN A 37 10.52 -2.74 -3.35
CA ASN A 37 11.42 -3.09 -4.46
C ASN A 37 10.75 -3.03 -5.84
N ASP A 38 9.42 -3.06 -5.91
CA ASP A 38 8.67 -3.02 -7.16
C ASP A 38 8.36 -1.58 -7.63
N ILE A 39 8.62 -0.57 -6.78
CA ILE A 39 8.40 0.86 -7.08
C ILE A 39 9.59 1.57 -7.74
N LYS A 40 10.70 0.90 -8.06
CA LYS A 40 11.87 1.56 -8.68
C LYS A 40 11.51 2.36 -9.94
N ILE A 41 10.52 1.87 -10.69
CA ILE A 41 9.96 2.52 -11.88
C ILE A 41 9.21 3.83 -11.54
N LEU A 42 8.62 3.95 -10.33
CA LEU A 42 7.80 5.10 -9.97
C LEU A 42 8.61 6.38 -9.69
N THR A 43 9.83 6.30 -9.17
CA THR A 43 10.55 7.50 -8.71
C THR A 43 11.74 7.90 -9.58
N ASN A 44 12.42 6.95 -10.21
CA ASN A 44 13.71 7.20 -10.84
C ASN A 44 13.63 7.31 -12.36
N ASP A 45 12.58 6.76 -12.98
CA ASP A 45 12.49 6.64 -14.44
C ASP A 45 11.59 7.72 -15.08
N LEU A 46 10.91 8.54 -14.26
CA LEU A 46 10.10 9.67 -14.72
C LEU A 46 10.96 10.73 -15.40
N LYS A 47 10.68 10.99 -16.68
CA LYS A 47 11.19 12.20 -17.35
C LYS A 47 10.66 13.44 -16.63
N GLN A 48 11.34 14.58 -16.77
CA GLN A 48 10.93 15.83 -16.12
C GLN A 48 9.49 16.23 -16.47
N ASP A 49 9.09 16.08 -17.72
CA ASP A 49 7.71 16.37 -18.17
C ASP A 49 6.70 15.39 -17.55
N ASP A 50 7.02 14.10 -17.51
CA ASP A 50 6.16 13.09 -16.88
C ASP A 50 5.99 13.37 -15.38
N LYS A 51 7.05 13.83 -14.71
CA LYS A 51 7.01 14.22 -13.29
C LYS A 51 6.04 15.39 -13.05
N LYS A 52 5.98 16.35 -13.97
CA LYS A 52 5.02 17.46 -13.89
C LYS A 52 3.58 16.95 -14.00
N ILE A 53 3.30 16.14 -15.03
CA ILE A 53 1.96 15.55 -15.26
C ILE A 53 1.55 14.68 -14.06
N PHE A 54 2.49 13.92 -13.50
CA PHE A 54 2.27 13.06 -12.33
C PHE A 54 1.88 13.89 -11.10
N ASN A 55 2.65 14.93 -10.79
CA ASN A 55 2.37 15.82 -9.65
C ASN A 55 1.03 16.53 -9.82
N GLU A 56 0.72 17.00 -11.04
CA GLU A 56 -0.58 17.58 -11.35
C GLU A 56 -1.70 16.56 -11.09
N THR A 57 -1.54 15.32 -11.58
CA THR A 57 -2.54 14.24 -11.44
C THR A 57 -2.76 13.80 -9.99
N ILE A 58 -1.71 13.71 -9.16
CA ILE A 58 -1.84 13.34 -7.74
C ILE A 58 -2.72 14.32 -6.95
N HIS A 59 -2.64 15.61 -7.28
CA HIS A 59 -3.38 16.66 -6.58
C HIS A 59 -4.74 16.98 -7.21
N LEU A 60 -5.11 16.33 -8.31
CA LEU A 60 -6.44 16.51 -8.91
C LEU A 60 -7.52 16.07 -7.91
N LYS A 61 -8.52 16.94 -7.73
CA LYS A 61 -9.78 16.59 -7.06
C LYS A 61 -10.81 16.35 -8.16
N GLN A 62 -10.73 15.21 -8.82
CA GLN A 62 -11.69 14.79 -9.84
C GLN A 62 -12.54 13.62 -9.33
N GLU A 63 -13.78 13.55 -9.79
CA GLU A 63 -14.61 12.36 -9.63
C GLU A 63 -14.10 11.25 -10.56
N GLY A 64 -13.99 10.02 -10.05
CA GLY A 64 -13.54 8.85 -10.80
C GLY A 64 -12.38 8.11 -10.12
N ASP A 65 -11.95 7.00 -10.73
CA ASP A 65 -10.77 6.29 -10.28
C ASP A 65 -9.50 7.06 -10.68
N MET A 66 -8.76 7.55 -9.69
CA MET A 66 -7.53 8.30 -9.93
C MET A 66 -6.44 7.48 -10.64
N LEU A 67 -6.50 6.15 -10.57
CA LEU A 67 -5.63 5.27 -11.35
C LEU A 67 -6.00 5.26 -12.84
N ASP A 68 -7.29 5.35 -13.18
CA ASP A 68 -7.75 5.50 -14.56
C ASP A 68 -7.31 6.86 -15.13
N VAL A 69 -7.46 7.93 -14.33
CA VAL A 69 -6.98 9.27 -14.71
C VAL A 69 -5.47 9.28 -14.94
N LEU A 70 -4.70 8.65 -14.03
CA LEU A 70 -3.27 8.53 -14.20
C LEU A 70 -2.89 7.72 -15.44
N GLU A 71 -3.55 6.59 -15.72
CA GLU A 71 -3.27 5.80 -16.93
C GLU A 71 -3.61 6.57 -18.21
N LYS A 72 -4.64 7.41 -18.19
CA LYS A 72 -4.96 8.27 -19.34
C LYS A 72 -3.87 9.32 -19.61
N ASN A 73 -3.35 9.95 -18.55
CA ASN A 73 -2.35 11.02 -18.67
C ASN A 73 -0.91 10.47 -18.84
N LEU A 74 -0.63 9.33 -18.22
CA LEU A 74 0.68 8.67 -18.16
C LEU A 74 0.50 7.14 -18.30
N PRO A 75 0.25 6.61 -19.51
CA PRO A 75 -0.15 5.21 -19.71
C PRO A 75 0.80 4.17 -19.11
N ILE A 76 2.11 4.36 -19.26
CA ILE A 76 3.11 3.43 -18.74
C ILE A 76 3.07 3.43 -17.20
N TYR A 77 3.01 4.60 -16.58
CA TYR A 77 3.02 4.76 -15.12
C TYR A 77 1.72 4.32 -14.48
N GLY A 78 0.57 4.74 -15.02
CA GLY A 78 -0.74 4.35 -14.51
C GLY A 78 -0.95 2.84 -14.60
N LYS A 79 -0.58 2.22 -15.73
CA LYS A 79 -0.64 0.76 -15.88
C LYS A 79 0.29 0.03 -14.91
N HIS A 80 1.49 0.55 -14.67
CA HIS A 80 2.40 -0.04 -13.69
C HIS A 80 1.84 0.07 -12.27
N LEU A 81 1.35 1.24 -11.87
CA LEU A 81 0.79 1.45 -10.54
C LEU A 81 -0.47 0.60 -10.31
N LYS A 82 -1.36 0.47 -11.31
CA LYS A 82 -2.49 -0.46 -11.25
C LYS A 82 -2.06 -1.90 -11.02
N ARG A 83 -1.03 -2.38 -11.72
CA ARG A 83 -0.49 -3.74 -11.50
C ARG A 83 0.03 -3.93 -10.09
N LEU A 84 0.73 -2.93 -9.55
CA LEU A 84 1.22 -2.95 -8.18
C LEU A 84 0.05 -2.94 -7.18
N ASP A 85 -0.98 -2.17 -7.44
CA ASP A 85 -2.16 -2.10 -6.60
C ASP A 85 -2.93 -3.43 -6.58
N THR A 86 -3.19 -4.02 -7.75
CA THR A 86 -3.77 -5.37 -7.86
C THR A 86 -2.95 -6.39 -7.10
N LYS A 87 -1.62 -6.37 -7.28
CA LYS A 87 -0.70 -7.29 -6.58
C LYS A 87 -0.76 -7.09 -5.05
N TYR A 88 -0.85 -5.85 -4.60
CA TYR A 88 -1.00 -5.51 -3.20
C TYR A 88 -2.32 -6.08 -2.64
N ASN A 89 -3.44 -5.79 -3.30
CA ASN A 89 -4.77 -6.24 -2.87
C ASN A 89 -4.87 -7.76 -2.83
N LEU A 90 -4.30 -8.46 -3.81
CA LEU A 90 -4.24 -9.93 -3.80
C LEU A 90 -3.47 -10.48 -2.60
N LYS A 91 -2.33 -9.87 -2.26
CA LYS A 91 -1.56 -10.28 -1.08
C LYS A 91 -2.32 -9.99 0.21
N PHE A 92 -2.89 -8.79 0.33
CA PHE A 92 -3.66 -8.36 1.50
C PHE A 92 -4.86 -9.30 1.78
N ASN A 93 -5.60 -9.68 0.73
CA ASN A 93 -6.77 -10.56 0.85
C ASN A 93 -6.42 -11.99 1.27
N LEU A 94 -5.16 -12.42 1.15
CA LEU A 94 -4.69 -13.74 1.56
C LEU A 94 -4.11 -13.77 2.98
N LEU A 95 -4.04 -12.62 3.65
CA LEU A 95 -3.54 -12.52 5.01
C LEU A 95 -4.59 -12.97 6.04
N SER A 96 -4.12 -13.49 7.16
CA SER A 96 -4.90 -13.65 8.39
C SER A 96 -5.41 -12.31 8.94
N ASN A 97 -6.44 -12.35 9.78
CA ASN A 97 -7.05 -11.15 10.37
C ASN A 97 -6.04 -10.29 11.15
N GLU A 98 -5.12 -10.89 11.92
CA GLU A 98 -4.10 -10.14 12.67
C GLU A 98 -3.16 -9.39 11.71
N SER A 99 -2.69 -10.07 10.65
CA SER A 99 -1.83 -9.47 9.63
C SER A 99 -2.55 -8.40 8.81
N GLN A 100 -3.83 -8.57 8.48
CA GLN A 100 -4.64 -7.53 7.84
C GLN A 100 -4.78 -6.30 8.73
N ASN A 101 -5.08 -6.49 10.01
CA ASN A 101 -5.20 -5.41 10.98
C ASN A 101 -3.89 -4.63 11.10
N PHE A 102 -2.74 -5.32 11.14
CA PHE A 102 -1.43 -4.67 11.08
C PHE A 102 -1.29 -3.79 9.84
N VAL A 103 -1.60 -4.33 8.66
CA VAL A 103 -1.49 -3.58 7.40
C VAL A 103 -2.39 -2.34 7.40
N ILE A 104 -3.65 -2.49 7.79
CA ILE A 104 -4.62 -1.38 7.91
C ILE A 104 -4.12 -0.31 8.90
N GLU A 105 -3.58 -0.72 10.04
CA GLU A 105 -3.04 0.22 11.03
C GLU A 105 -1.83 0.99 10.49
N ILE A 106 -0.94 0.31 9.75
CA ILE A 106 0.19 0.96 9.10
C ILE A 106 -0.31 1.97 8.06
N GLU A 107 -1.26 1.59 7.20
CA GLU A 107 -1.85 2.47 6.19
C GLU A 107 -2.46 3.73 6.78
N LYS A 108 -3.19 3.62 7.89
CA LYS A 108 -3.78 4.77 8.61
C LYS A 108 -2.73 5.76 9.14
N LEU A 109 -1.51 5.28 9.37
CA LEU A 109 -0.40 6.07 9.89
C LEU A 109 0.56 6.54 8.79
N LEU A 110 0.32 6.17 7.52
CA LEU A 110 1.19 6.57 6.42
C LEU A 110 1.11 8.07 6.18
N PRO A 111 2.24 8.78 6.23
CA PRO A 111 2.32 10.12 5.69
C PRO A 111 2.03 10.11 4.19
N GLU A 112 1.23 11.05 3.74
CA GLU A 112 0.80 11.20 2.35
C GLU A 112 1.99 11.34 1.37
N ASP A 113 3.03 12.06 1.74
CA ASP A 113 4.26 12.38 0.98
C ASP A 113 5.41 11.38 1.21
N ILE A 114 5.16 10.21 1.83
CA ILE A 114 6.24 9.28 2.21
C ILE A 114 7.06 8.77 1.02
N PHE A 115 6.44 8.69 -0.17
CA PHE A 115 7.09 8.23 -1.40
C PHE A 115 8.09 9.25 -1.98
N GLU A 116 7.96 10.53 -1.64
CA GLU A 116 8.83 11.61 -2.14
C GLU A 116 10.08 11.78 -1.27
N ASN A 117 10.02 11.37 0.00
CA ASN A 117 11.05 11.68 0.98
C ASN A 117 11.61 10.41 1.64
N LYS A 118 12.78 9.98 1.14
CA LYS A 118 13.52 8.83 1.68
C LYS A 118 13.78 8.93 3.19
N ASN A 119 14.10 10.12 3.71
CA ASN A 119 14.35 10.30 5.15
C ASN A 119 13.06 10.14 5.96
N LYS A 120 11.92 10.61 5.44
CA LYS A 120 10.60 10.42 6.06
C LYS A 120 10.21 8.96 6.06
N PHE A 121 10.43 8.26 4.94
CA PHE A 121 10.23 6.82 4.83
C PHE A 121 11.08 6.05 5.85
N ASP A 122 12.39 6.31 5.92
CA ASP A 122 13.29 5.62 6.84
C ASP A 122 12.93 5.88 8.31
N LYS A 123 12.53 7.10 8.67
CA LYS A 123 12.03 7.42 10.01
C LYS A 123 10.72 6.70 10.32
N PHE A 124 9.78 6.66 9.39
CA PHE A 124 8.51 5.95 9.56
C PHE A 124 8.75 4.45 9.80
N ILE A 125 9.63 3.82 9.00
CA ILE A 125 9.98 2.42 9.18
C ILE A 125 10.56 2.17 10.58
N LYS A 126 11.57 2.95 10.98
CA LYS A 126 12.26 2.75 12.27
C LYS A 126 11.35 3.01 13.47
N ASN A 127 10.57 4.09 13.44
CA ASN A 127 9.86 4.57 14.62
C ASN A 127 8.43 4.02 14.75
N THR A 128 7.82 3.60 13.64
CA THR A 128 6.41 3.17 13.62
C THR A 128 6.28 1.73 13.15
N PHE A 129 6.79 1.41 11.96
CA PHE A 129 6.57 0.11 11.33
C PHE A 129 7.18 -1.04 12.15
N ILE A 130 8.47 -0.94 12.49
CA ILE A 130 9.18 -2.01 13.22
C ILE A 130 8.55 -2.25 14.59
N SER A 131 8.26 -1.18 15.34
CA SER A 131 7.65 -1.28 16.67
C SER A 131 6.29 -1.98 16.64
N LYS A 132 5.44 -1.69 15.64
CA LYS A 132 4.17 -2.40 15.47
C LYS A 132 4.37 -3.85 15.05
N TYR A 133 5.28 -4.11 14.11
CA TYR A 133 5.57 -5.47 13.62
C TYR A 133 6.07 -6.39 14.74
N GLN A 134 6.88 -5.88 15.66
CA GLN A 134 7.43 -6.66 16.78
C GLN A 134 6.36 -7.18 17.75
N LYS A 135 5.20 -6.52 17.83
CA LYS A 135 4.09 -6.91 18.71
C LYS A 135 3.23 -8.05 18.17
N LEU A 136 3.41 -8.43 16.91
CA LEU A 136 2.65 -9.50 16.28
C LEU A 136 3.07 -10.87 16.78
N THR A 137 2.17 -11.84 16.64
CA THR A 137 2.50 -13.26 16.77
C THR A 137 3.55 -13.69 15.75
N GLU A 138 4.29 -14.76 16.05
CA GLU A 138 5.26 -15.31 15.09
C GLU A 138 4.61 -15.84 13.82
N GLU A 139 3.37 -16.31 13.90
CA GLU A 139 2.56 -16.71 12.73
C GLU A 139 2.34 -15.52 11.79
N SER A 140 1.81 -14.39 12.30
CA SER A 140 1.59 -13.19 11.50
C SER A 140 2.88 -12.57 10.97
N LYS A 141 3.98 -12.60 11.74
CA LYS A 141 5.30 -12.17 11.26
C LYS A 141 5.76 -13.02 10.08
N ASN A 142 5.64 -14.34 10.17
CA ASN A 142 6.02 -15.26 9.10
C ASN A 142 5.15 -15.08 7.86
N GLU A 143 3.85 -14.85 8.04
CA GLU A 143 2.91 -14.56 6.96
C GLU A 143 3.26 -13.25 6.24
N LEU A 144 3.43 -12.15 6.96
CA LEU A 144 3.83 -10.87 6.39
C LEU A 144 5.20 -10.96 5.71
N LYS A 145 6.14 -11.72 6.28
CA LYS A 145 7.43 -12.01 5.65
C LYS A 145 7.26 -12.79 4.36
N PHE A 146 6.35 -13.76 4.29
CA PHE A 146 6.10 -14.52 3.07
C PHE A 146 5.51 -13.63 1.97
N PHE A 147 4.43 -12.90 2.26
CA PHE A 147 3.73 -12.09 1.26
C PHE A 147 4.49 -10.80 0.90
N PHE A 148 5.16 -10.15 1.85
CA PHE A 148 5.86 -8.88 1.66
C PHE A 148 7.37 -8.97 1.90
N ASN A 149 8.00 -10.09 1.53
CA ASN A 149 9.45 -10.35 1.66
C ASN A 149 10.38 -9.27 1.07
N LYS A 150 9.87 -8.47 0.12
CA LYS A 150 10.58 -7.39 -0.55
C LYS A 150 10.30 -6.00 0.05
N SER A 151 9.43 -5.89 1.05
CA SER A 151 9.21 -4.64 1.78
C SER A 151 10.44 -4.31 2.61
N LYS A 152 10.94 -3.07 2.50
CA LYS A 152 12.04 -2.61 3.35
C LYS A 152 11.66 -2.67 4.83
N GLY A 153 10.42 -2.33 5.17
CA GLY A 153 9.91 -2.37 6.54
C GLY A 153 9.99 -3.75 7.16
N ILE A 154 9.52 -4.76 6.42
CA ILE A 154 9.57 -6.17 6.84
C ILE A 154 11.02 -6.66 6.96
N GLN A 155 11.87 -6.38 5.97
CA GLN A 155 13.28 -6.79 5.99
C GLN A 155 14.03 -6.19 7.19
N MET A 156 13.79 -4.91 7.49
CA MET A 156 14.41 -4.25 8.64
C MET A 156 13.87 -4.80 9.96
N ALA A 157 12.56 -5.01 10.08
CA ALA A 157 11.96 -5.54 11.31
C ALA A 157 12.45 -6.95 11.65
N VAL A 158 12.59 -7.82 10.64
CA VAL A 158 13.16 -9.17 10.79
C VAL A 158 14.65 -9.13 11.14
N GLY A 159 15.39 -8.14 10.64
CA GLY A 159 16.79 -7.93 11.04
C GLY A 159 16.93 -7.50 12.51
N SER A 160 16.01 -6.67 12.99
CA SER A 160 16.01 -6.17 14.37
C SER A 160 15.62 -7.21 15.42
N SER A 161 14.91 -8.28 15.07
CA SER A 161 14.54 -9.35 16.01
C SER A 161 15.65 -10.40 16.21
N LYS A 162 16.75 -10.32 15.46
CA LYS A 162 17.91 -11.22 15.58
C LYS A 162 19.04 -10.67 16.47
N LEU A 163 18.89 -9.44 16.97
CA LEU A 163 19.80 -8.77 17.90
C LEU A 163 19.21 -8.82 19.32
#